data_AF-A0A150W076-F1
#
_entry.id   AF-A0A150W076-F1
#
_cell.length_a   1.000
_cell.length_b   1.000
_cell.length_c   1.000
_cell.angle_alpha   90.00
_cell.angle_beta   90.00
_cell.angle_gamma   90.00
#
_symmetry.space_group_name_H-M   'P 1'
#
loop_
_entity.id
_entity.type
_entity.pdbx_description
1 polymer ?
#
loop_
_entity_poly.entity_id
_entity_poly.type
_entity_poly.pdbx_seq_one_letter_code
_entity_poly.pdbx_strand_id
1 'polypeptide(L)'
;MAGRGDPPEGTPEGFPGGGEDEYRSVVFDEAFVRAARLQEFSARERMGEHAQAVRSLPSGAARSGSRQAFLLVLLVLLAFGTAVYLGVRNPYQPPVDQRAEPLRTTLVRLAPRDPVPGGEPARLFARSPAAEYRVGAAGINPPVAGRTPHFAASQVVAALDIARKYLTASSLDPDVLTGATVRPVRLLLDPDQLAQFDRSVETPADDGRHALAAWLVRFDPRQVALAEPAVRVQGTLRFEETGPDTLDVTADHTYTYALRPAARGTGPVAAASLFTVHRAVHFRFDREDLRAHRAELLSSTTEAGPQACDTDTTGSLKPLLAGARAAEAGGGPAVTDPYATDRPAAPSLCGALAPRAQPSF
;
A
#
# COMPACT_ATOMS: atom_id res chain seq x y z
N MET A 1 -43.74 34.60 39.59
CA MET A 1 -42.91 35.80 39.80
C MET A 1 -42.02 35.91 38.56
N ALA A 2 -42.06 36.91 37.68
CA ALA A 2 -42.70 38.22 37.57
C ALA A 2 -43.25 38.35 36.11
N GLY A 3 -44.11 39.27 35.70
CA GLY A 3 -44.82 40.37 36.34
C GLY A 3 -45.98 40.73 35.40
N ARG A 4 -47.17 40.89 35.97
CA ARG A 4 -48.41 41.29 35.31
C ARG A 4 -48.41 42.82 35.33
N GLY A 5 -48.26 43.46 34.17
CA GLY A 5 -48.34 44.91 34.06
C GLY A 5 -49.80 45.33 34.18
N ASP A 6 -50.11 46.13 35.19
CA ASP A 6 -51.42 46.75 35.37
C ASP A 6 -51.75 47.71 34.22
N PRO A 7 -53.03 47.85 33.85
CA PRO A 7 -53.46 48.84 32.86
C PRO A 7 -53.41 50.26 33.48
N PRO A 8 -53.11 51.29 32.67
CA PRO A 8 -53.00 52.65 33.19
C PRO A 8 -54.36 53.21 33.61
N GLU A 9 -54.49 53.57 34.88
CA GLU A 9 -55.50 54.51 35.38
C GLU A 9 -55.02 55.94 35.11
N GLY A 10 -55.86 56.73 34.45
CA GLY A 10 -55.61 58.15 34.26
C GLY A 10 -56.60 58.77 33.28
N THR A 11 -57.64 59.41 33.82
CA THR A 11 -58.44 60.37 33.05
C THR A 11 -57.72 61.72 33.10
N PRO A 12 -57.52 62.42 31.95
CA PRO A 12 -56.80 63.69 31.95
C PRO A 12 -57.69 64.84 32.43
N GLU A 13 -57.24 65.54 33.47
CA GLU A 13 -57.81 66.81 33.94
C GLU A 13 -57.50 67.94 32.93
N GLY A 14 -58.56 68.50 32.34
CA GLY A 14 -58.85 69.94 32.17
C GLY A 14 -57.86 70.93 31.50
N PHE A 15 -58.25 71.33 30.27
CA PHE A 15 -58.33 72.70 29.68
C PHE A 15 -57.06 73.57 29.41
N PRO A 16 -57.13 74.60 28.51
CA PRO A 16 -57.97 74.78 27.32
C PRO A 16 -57.18 75.17 26.04
N GLY A 17 -57.78 74.90 24.86
CA GLY A 17 -57.68 75.84 23.73
C GLY A 17 -56.88 75.38 22.51
N GLY A 18 -57.61 74.90 21.50
CA GLY A 18 -57.43 75.36 20.12
C GLY A 18 -56.66 74.45 19.16
N GLY A 19 -57.39 73.59 18.45
CA GLY A 19 -57.20 73.40 17.00
C GLY A 19 -56.29 72.26 16.56
N GLU A 20 -56.94 71.16 16.16
CA GLU A 20 -56.51 70.24 15.08
C GLU A 20 -55.21 69.44 15.28
N ASP A 21 -55.26 68.33 16.04
CA ASP A 21 -54.44 67.12 15.76
C ASP A 21 -54.81 65.91 16.67
N GLU A 22 -56.10 65.68 16.94
CA GLU A 22 -56.55 64.64 17.89
C GLU A 22 -56.53 63.19 17.35
N TYR A 23 -56.33 62.99 16.04
CA TYR A 23 -56.50 61.66 15.43
C TYR A 23 -55.21 61.01 14.90
N ARG A 24 -54.04 61.57 15.20
CA ARG A 24 -52.76 61.05 14.70
C ARG A 24 -52.10 59.98 15.59
N SER A 25 -52.66 59.70 16.76
CA SER A 25 -52.07 58.77 17.76
C SER A 25 -52.75 57.40 17.83
N VAL A 26 -53.80 57.14 17.04
CA VAL A 26 -54.48 55.83 17.02
C VAL A 26 -53.99 55.01 15.83
N VAL A 27 -52.81 54.41 15.95
CA VAL A 27 -52.33 53.40 15.00
C VAL A 27 -52.80 52.04 15.47
N PHE A 28 -53.71 51.41 14.73
CA PHE A 28 -54.16 50.05 14.99
C PHE A 28 -53.00 49.07 14.77
N ASP A 29 -52.45 48.51 15.84
CA ASP A 29 -51.39 47.51 15.77
C ASP A 29 -51.94 46.10 15.46
N GLU A 30 -51.08 45.19 14.99
CA GLU A 30 -51.48 43.82 14.64
C GLU A 30 -52.04 43.06 15.85
N ALA A 31 -51.64 43.45 17.06
CA ALA A 31 -52.15 42.89 18.31
C ALA A 31 -53.62 43.27 18.55
N PHE A 32 -54.00 44.52 18.30
CA PHE A 32 -55.39 44.99 18.37
C PHE A 32 -56.28 44.26 17.37
N VAL A 33 -55.79 44.07 16.14
CA VAL A 33 -56.55 43.34 15.10
C VAL A 33 -56.76 41.87 15.48
N ARG A 34 -55.75 41.19 16.07
CA ARG A 34 -55.93 39.80 16.54
C ARG A 34 -56.81 39.68 17.77
N ALA A 35 -56.89 40.70 18.61
CA ALA A 35 -57.73 40.72 19.80
C ALA A 35 -59.20 41.02 19.49
N ALA A 36 -59.52 41.49 18.29
CA ALA A 36 -60.90 41.78 17.88
C ALA A 36 -61.75 40.50 17.88
N ARG A 37 -62.74 40.45 18.78
CA ARG A 37 -63.64 39.30 18.96
C ARG A 37 -64.91 39.35 18.13
N LEU A 38 -65.04 40.40 17.33
CA LEU A 38 -66.22 40.72 16.55
C LEU A 38 -65.78 40.99 15.11
N GLN A 39 -66.40 40.30 14.16
CA GLN A 39 -66.20 40.52 12.74
C GLN A 39 -67.51 41.00 12.13
N GLU A 40 -67.48 42.18 11.51
CA GLU A 40 -68.61 42.69 10.75
C GLU A 40 -68.72 41.99 9.39
N PHE A 41 -69.95 41.73 8.95
CA PHE A 41 -70.22 41.15 7.64
C PHE A 41 -70.04 42.18 6.53
N SER A 42 -69.55 41.73 5.38
CA SER A 42 -69.39 42.60 4.22
C SER A 42 -70.75 43.07 3.67
N ALA A 43 -70.77 44.22 2.99
CA ALA A 43 -72.00 44.81 2.43
C ALA A 43 -72.80 43.84 1.53
N ARG A 44 -72.11 42.89 0.89
CA ARG A 44 -72.71 41.87 0.01
C ARG A 44 -73.39 40.75 0.79
N GLU A 45 -72.87 40.40 1.97
CA GLU A 45 -73.42 39.35 2.84
C GLU A 45 -74.65 39.83 3.65
N ARG A 46 -74.82 41.16 3.80
CA ARG A 46 -75.99 41.77 4.46
C ARG A 46 -77.25 41.82 3.57
N MET A 47 -77.15 41.48 2.28
CA MET A 47 -78.29 41.50 1.35
C MET A 47 -79.16 40.23 1.36
N GLY A 48 -78.84 39.24 2.20
CA GLY A 48 -79.69 38.06 2.44
C GLY A 48 -80.77 38.32 3.51
N GLU A 49 -81.80 37.46 3.57
CA GLU A 49 -82.86 37.58 4.58
C GLU A 49 -82.34 37.32 6.00
N HIS A 50 -82.50 38.33 6.86
CA HIS A 50 -82.27 38.32 8.32
C HIS A 50 -80.82 38.06 8.79
N ALA A 51 -79.87 38.88 8.33
CA ALA A 51 -78.48 38.83 8.81
C ALA A 51 -78.22 39.80 9.98
N GLN A 52 -77.87 39.27 11.16
CA GLN A 52 -77.31 40.05 12.27
C GLN A 52 -76.00 40.72 11.83
N ALA A 53 -75.77 41.96 12.29
CA ALA A 53 -74.67 42.81 11.79
C ALA A 53 -73.26 42.29 12.11
N VAL A 54 -73.11 41.39 13.09
CA VAL A 54 -71.82 40.96 13.63
C VAL A 54 -71.85 39.48 13.97
N ARG A 55 -70.77 38.76 13.68
CA ARG A 55 -70.55 37.40 14.20
C ARG A 55 -69.42 37.37 15.23
N SER A 56 -69.62 36.59 16.29
CA SER A 56 -68.56 36.23 17.23
C SER A 56 -67.71 35.11 16.64
N LEU A 57 -66.38 35.30 16.60
CA LEU A 57 -65.46 34.23 16.24
C LEU A 57 -65.32 33.22 17.40
N PRO A 58 -65.29 31.90 17.16
CA PRO A 58 -65.04 30.92 18.22
C PRO A 58 -63.63 31.12 18.80
N SER A 59 -63.54 31.19 20.12
CA SER A 59 -62.26 31.27 20.84
C SER A 59 -61.44 30.01 20.55
N GLY A 60 -60.24 30.18 19.98
CA GLY A 60 -59.38 29.08 19.56
C GLY A 60 -59.22 28.02 20.65
N ALA A 61 -59.65 26.81 20.36
CA ALA A 61 -59.37 25.64 21.18
C ALA A 61 -57.84 25.50 21.29
N ALA A 62 -57.30 25.65 22.50
CA ALA A 62 -55.92 25.35 22.82
C ALA A 62 -55.68 23.85 22.57
N ARG A 63 -55.28 23.52 21.35
CA ARG A 63 -54.91 22.17 20.95
C ARG A 63 -53.69 21.70 21.74
N SER A 64 -53.73 20.43 22.13
CA SER A 64 -52.83 19.64 22.96
C SER A 64 -51.34 19.60 22.55
N GLY A 65 -50.65 20.75 22.51
CA GLY A 65 -49.24 20.83 22.09
C GLY A 65 -48.22 20.19 23.05
N SER A 66 -48.59 19.95 24.31
CA SER A 66 -47.69 19.37 25.31
C SER A 66 -47.29 17.93 24.98
N ARG A 67 -48.25 17.05 24.65
CA ARG A 67 -47.97 15.63 24.39
C ARG A 67 -47.16 15.42 23.11
N GLN A 68 -47.41 16.23 22.08
CA GLN A 68 -46.65 16.20 20.83
C GLN A 68 -45.22 16.72 21.01
N ALA A 69 -45.04 17.79 21.81
CA ALA A 69 -43.70 18.28 22.15
C ALA A 69 -42.90 17.25 22.95
N PHE A 70 -43.52 16.57 23.92
CA PHE A 70 -42.86 15.50 24.69
C PHE A 70 -42.46 14.31 23.81
N LEU A 71 -43.33 13.88 22.89
CA LEU A 71 -43.00 12.82 21.93
C LEU A 71 -41.84 13.20 21.01
N LEU A 72 -41.79 14.46 20.58
CA LEU A 72 -40.72 14.96 19.71
C LEU A 72 -39.38 15.03 20.46
N VAL A 73 -39.39 15.51 21.70
CA VAL A 73 -38.19 15.50 22.57
C VAL A 73 -37.71 14.07 22.85
N LEU A 74 -38.63 13.14 23.12
CA LEU A 74 -38.30 11.73 23.31
C LEU A 74 -37.65 11.13 22.06
N LEU A 75 -38.20 11.40 20.87
CA LEU A 75 -37.63 10.94 19.60
C LEU A 75 -36.24 11.52 19.36
N VAL A 76 -36.02 12.80 19.66
CA VAL A 76 -34.70 13.43 19.54
C VAL A 76 -33.69 12.78 20.49
N LEU A 77 -34.07 12.57 21.76
CA LEU A 77 -33.21 11.90 22.74
C LEU A 77 -32.92 10.44 22.34
N LEU A 78 -33.90 9.73 21.81
CA LEU A 78 -33.73 8.36 21.33
C LEU A 78 -32.78 8.33 20.13
N ALA A 79 -32.98 9.19 19.13
CA ALA A 79 -32.12 9.28 17.96
C ALA A 79 -30.68 9.64 18.36
N PHE A 80 -30.51 10.61 19.26
CA PHE A 80 -29.20 11.01 19.75
C PHE A 80 -28.53 9.90 20.57
N GLY A 81 -29.28 9.23 21.45
CA GLY A 81 -28.79 8.08 22.21
C GLY A 81 -28.39 6.91 21.31
N THR A 82 -29.14 6.67 20.23
CA THR A 82 -28.81 5.64 19.24
C THR A 82 -27.56 6.00 18.44
N ALA A 83 -27.42 7.26 18.03
CA ALA A 83 -26.23 7.75 17.35
C ALA A 83 -24.97 7.66 18.24
N VAL A 84 -25.08 8.04 19.52
CA VAL A 84 -23.99 7.89 20.50
C VAL A 84 -23.69 6.42 20.77
N TYR A 85 -24.71 5.56 20.91
CA TYR A 85 -24.52 4.12 21.11
C TYR A 85 -23.81 3.47 19.92
N LEU A 86 -24.21 3.79 18.69
CA LEU A 86 -23.57 3.31 17.47
C LEU A 86 -22.16 3.89 17.28
N GLY A 87 -21.92 5.14 17.68
CA GLY A 87 -20.59 5.75 17.65
C GLY A 87 -19.63 5.17 18.70
N VAL A 88 -20.11 4.84 19.89
CA VAL A 88 -19.30 4.27 20.98
C VAL A 88 -19.10 2.76 20.80
N ARG A 89 -20.11 2.04 20.29
CA ARG A 89 -20.00 0.64 19.86
C ARG A 89 -19.84 0.55 18.35
N ASN A 90 -18.92 1.30 17.77
CA ASN A 90 -18.63 1.19 16.35
C ASN A 90 -18.13 -0.24 16.04
N PRO A 91 -18.90 -1.10 15.35
CA PRO A 91 -18.49 -2.47 15.04
C PRO A 91 -17.43 -2.49 13.92
N TYR A 92 -17.19 -1.35 13.28
CA TYR A 92 -16.07 -1.11 12.39
C TYR A 92 -14.93 -0.46 13.19
N GLN A 93 -14.05 -1.29 13.75
CA GLN A 93 -12.69 -0.84 13.92
C GLN A 93 -12.16 -0.58 12.50
N PRO A 94 -11.74 0.66 12.16
CA PRO A 94 -10.97 0.84 10.94
C PRO A 94 -9.79 -0.14 11.01
N PRO A 95 -9.40 -0.79 9.89
CA PRO A 95 -8.17 -1.57 9.86
C PRO A 95 -7.08 -0.71 10.47
N VAL A 96 -6.35 -1.27 11.43
CA VAL A 96 -5.16 -0.59 11.95
C VAL A 96 -4.26 -0.42 10.72
N ASP A 97 -3.92 0.81 10.32
CA ASP A 97 -2.87 1.04 9.33
C ASP A 97 -1.63 0.31 9.82
N GLN A 98 -1.41 -0.88 9.30
CA GLN A 98 -0.37 -1.76 9.78
C GLN A 98 0.88 -1.32 9.04
N ARG A 99 1.68 -0.47 9.72
CA ARG A 99 2.95 -0.02 9.15
C ARG A 99 3.76 -1.20 8.67
N ALA A 100 4.29 -1.10 7.44
CA ALA A 100 5.10 -2.15 6.88
C ALA A 100 6.32 -2.42 7.76
N GLU A 101 6.64 -3.70 7.94
CA GLU A 101 7.85 -4.08 8.66
C GLU A 101 9.09 -3.77 7.83
N PRO A 102 10.21 -3.31 8.43
CA PRO A 102 11.43 -3.11 7.67
C PRO A 102 12.02 -4.46 7.21
N LEU A 103 12.44 -4.53 5.94
CA LEU A 103 13.02 -5.72 5.32
C LEU A 103 14.18 -6.29 6.14
N ARG A 104 14.19 -7.61 6.30
CA ARG A 104 15.36 -8.38 6.76
C ARG A 104 16.12 -8.95 5.57
N THR A 105 17.44 -8.73 5.53
CA THR A 105 18.29 -9.15 4.41
C THR A 105 19.33 -10.16 4.84
N THR A 106 19.57 -11.18 4.02
CA THR A 106 20.68 -12.12 4.17
C THR A 106 21.41 -12.25 2.84
N LEU A 107 22.73 -12.06 2.82
CA LEU A 107 23.56 -12.19 1.63
C LEU A 107 24.62 -13.27 1.84
N VAL A 108 24.60 -14.31 1.00
CA VAL A 108 25.56 -15.41 1.02
C VAL A 108 26.41 -15.36 -0.23
N ARG A 109 27.72 -15.22 -0.06
CA ARG A 109 28.71 -15.24 -1.15
C ARG A 109 29.14 -16.67 -1.44
N LEU A 110 29.09 -17.08 -2.71
CA LEU A 110 29.48 -18.43 -3.15
C LEU A 110 30.82 -18.39 -3.88
N ALA A 111 31.87 -18.81 -3.20
CA ALA A 111 33.24 -18.84 -3.71
C ALA A 111 33.49 -20.09 -4.55
N PRO A 112 33.95 -19.98 -5.81
CA PRO A 112 34.33 -21.13 -6.61
C PRO A 112 35.58 -21.81 -6.03
N ARG A 113 35.62 -23.14 -6.08
CA ARG A 113 36.80 -23.93 -5.71
C ARG A 113 37.84 -23.97 -6.83
N ASP A 114 37.34 -24.12 -8.05
CA ASP A 114 38.15 -24.18 -9.27
C ASP A 114 38.13 -22.84 -10.01
N PRO A 115 39.03 -22.64 -10.99
CA PRO A 115 38.95 -21.47 -11.87
C PRO A 115 37.59 -21.37 -12.54
N VAL A 116 37.01 -20.17 -12.57
CA VAL A 116 35.71 -19.95 -13.19
C VAL A 116 35.77 -20.30 -14.68
N PRO A 117 34.90 -21.18 -15.19
CA PRO A 117 34.87 -21.53 -16.60
C PRO A 117 34.54 -20.33 -17.49
N GLY A 118 35.21 -20.27 -18.65
CA GLY A 118 35.04 -19.25 -19.66
C GLY A 118 34.60 -19.85 -20.99
N GLY A 119 33.75 -19.13 -21.74
CA GLY A 119 33.41 -19.53 -23.10
C GLY A 119 32.31 -18.70 -23.75
N GLU A 120 31.74 -19.23 -24.83
CA GLU A 120 30.57 -18.66 -25.50
C GLU A 120 29.32 -18.84 -24.63
N PRO A 121 28.49 -17.79 -24.43
CA PRO A 121 27.30 -17.83 -23.57
C PRO A 121 26.37 -19.02 -23.84
N ALA A 122 26.06 -19.29 -25.11
CA ALA A 122 25.17 -20.38 -25.50
C ALA A 122 25.72 -21.77 -25.08
N ARG A 123 27.04 -21.98 -25.21
CA ARG A 123 27.69 -23.22 -24.80
C ARG A 123 27.74 -23.36 -23.28
N LEU A 124 28.01 -22.25 -22.57
CA LEU A 124 28.01 -22.24 -21.12
C LEU A 124 26.64 -22.63 -20.55
N PHE A 125 25.56 -22.01 -21.04
CA PHE A 125 24.21 -22.35 -20.61
C PHE A 125 23.88 -23.82 -20.90
N ALA A 126 24.14 -24.29 -22.12
CA ALA A 126 23.85 -25.67 -22.53
C ALA A 126 24.59 -26.73 -21.71
N ARG A 127 25.70 -26.38 -21.06
CA ARG A 127 26.51 -27.28 -20.23
C ARG A 127 26.39 -27.04 -18.72
N SER A 128 25.36 -26.29 -18.33
CA SER A 128 25.03 -25.97 -16.93
C SER A 128 23.63 -26.47 -16.57
N PRO A 129 23.27 -26.55 -15.29
CA PRO A 129 21.90 -26.83 -14.86
C PRO A 129 20.86 -25.86 -15.45
N ALA A 130 21.27 -24.63 -15.79
CA ALA A 130 20.40 -23.63 -16.40
C ALA A 130 19.99 -23.92 -17.86
N ALA A 131 20.47 -25.01 -18.47
CA ALA A 131 20.08 -25.42 -19.82
C ALA A 131 18.55 -25.65 -19.95
N GLU A 132 17.93 -26.17 -18.89
CA GLU A 132 16.50 -26.48 -18.84
C GLU A 132 15.64 -25.26 -18.42
N TYR A 133 16.29 -24.16 -18.04
CA TYR A 133 15.60 -23.01 -17.48
C TYR A 133 15.01 -22.13 -18.58
N ARG A 134 13.85 -21.55 -18.27
CA ARG A 134 13.15 -20.63 -19.16
C ARG A 134 13.88 -19.30 -19.23
N VAL A 135 13.60 -18.52 -20.27
CA VAL A 135 14.24 -17.22 -20.49
C VAL A 135 13.40 -16.11 -19.87
N GLY A 136 14.06 -15.23 -19.09
CA GLY A 136 13.48 -14.01 -18.54
C GLY A 136 12.20 -14.25 -17.72
N ALA A 137 11.21 -13.36 -17.89
CA ALA A 137 9.96 -13.38 -17.14
C ALA A 137 9.08 -14.63 -17.40
N ALA A 138 9.41 -15.45 -18.41
CA ALA A 138 8.75 -16.73 -18.65
C ALA A 138 9.16 -17.80 -17.61
N GLY A 139 10.27 -17.60 -16.88
CA GLY A 139 10.67 -18.46 -15.75
C GLY A 139 10.01 -18.12 -14.43
N ILE A 140 9.33 -16.97 -14.33
CA ILE A 140 8.59 -16.53 -13.14
C ILE A 140 7.11 -16.86 -13.35
N ASN A 141 6.74 -18.11 -13.06
CA ASN A 141 5.39 -18.60 -13.32
C ASN A 141 4.56 -18.58 -12.02
N PRO A 142 3.41 -17.88 -12.00
CA PRO A 142 2.53 -17.94 -10.84
C PRO A 142 1.89 -19.34 -10.74
N PRO A 143 1.63 -19.83 -9.51
CA PRO A 143 0.85 -21.03 -9.30
C PRO A 143 -0.60 -20.81 -9.73
N VAL A 144 -1.38 -21.89 -9.76
CA VAL A 144 -2.83 -21.78 -9.90
C VAL A 144 -3.38 -21.05 -8.68
N ALA A 145 -3.92 -19.86 -8.89
CA ALA A 145 -4.52 -19.05 -7.84
C ALA A 145 -5.93 -19.55 -7.51
N GLY A 146 -6.21 -19.73 -6.22
CA GLY A 146 -7.54 -20.06 -5.70
C GLY A 146 -8.03 -18.97 -4.75
N ARG A 147 -9.32 -18.93 -4.47
CA ARG A 147 -9.82 -18.12 -3.35
C ARG A 147 -9.31 -18.71 -2.03
N THR A 148 -9.09 -17.86 -1.06
CA THR A 148 -8.82 -18.24 0.34
C THR A 148 -10.03 -17.87 1.21
N PRO A 149 -10.02 -18.11 2.52
CA PRO A 149 -11.12 -17.72 3.40
C PRO A 149 -11.49 -16.24 3.33
N HIS A 150 -10.50 -15.34 3.33
CA HIS A 150 -10.71 -13.88 3.39
C HIS A 150 -10.33 -13.13 2.09
N PHE A 151 -9.62 -13.77 1.15
CA PHE A 151 -9.28 -13.16 -0.14
C PHE A 151 -10.01 -13.83 -1.32
N ALA A 152 -10.55 -12.99 -2.20
CA ALA A 152 -11.09 -13.44 -3.48
C ALA A 152 -9.97 -13.94 -4.40
N ALA A 153 -10.29 -14.84 -5.33
CA ALA A 153 -9.31 -15.36 -6.29
C ALA A 153 -8.63 -14.24 -7.09
N SER A 154 -9.36 -13.17 -7.43
CA SER A 154 -8.79 -12.00 -8.11
C SER A 154 -7.76 -11.24 -7.27
N GLN A 155 -7.91 -11.22 -5.95
CA GLN A 155 -6.95 -10.59 -5.03
C GLN A 155 -5.68 -11.44 -4.92
N VAL A 156 -5.81 -12.76 -4.87
CA VAL A 156 -4.66 -13.68 -4.90
C VAL A 156 -3.90 -13.54 -6.22
N VAL A 157 -4.61 -13.46 -7.35
CA VAL A 157 -3.98 -13.19 -8.66
C VAL A 157 -3.25 -11.84 -8.65
N ALA A 158 -3.83 -10.79 -8.07
CA ALA A 158 -3.20 -9.48 -7.98
C ALA A 158 -1.90 -9.53 -7.16
N ALA A 159 -1.90 -10.22 -6.01
CA ALA A 159 -0.71 -10.40 -5.17
C ALA A 159 0.43 -11.10 -5.93
N LEU A 160 0.09 -12.21 -6.62
CA LEU A 160 1.06 -12.96 -7.43
C LEU A 160 1.60 -12.13 -8.61
N ASP A 161 0.76 -11.29 -9.23
CA ASP A 161 1.18 -10.38 -10.30
C ASP A 161 2.12 -9.27 -9.80
N ILE A 162 1.84 -8.68 -8.64
CA ILE A 162 2.71 -7.69 -8.00
C ILE A 162 4.07 -8.32 -7.66
N ALA A 163 4.08 -9.49 -7.01
CA ALA A 163 5.31 -10.21 -6.69
C ALA A 163 6.12 -10.53 -7.98
N ARG A 164 5.45 -11.00 -9.03
CA ARG A 164 6.08 -11.26 -10.34
C ARG A 164 6.71 -9.99 -10.95
N LYS A 165 6.01 -8.86 -10.89
CA LYS A 165 6.51 -7.57 -11.38
C LYS A 165 7.74 -7.12 -10.59
N TYR A 166 7.71 -7.26 -9.26
CA TYR A 166 8.87 -6.97 -8.42
C TYR A 166 10.08 -7.83 -8.79
N LEU A 167 9.89 -9.15 -8.92
CA LEU A 167 10.97 -10.08 -9.28
C LEU A 167 11.54 -9.78 -10.67
N THR A 168 10.69 -9.40 -11.62
CA THR A 168 11.12 -9.00 -12.96
C THR A 168 11.92 -7.69 -12.92
N ALA A 169 11.40 -6.66 -12.26
CA ALA A 169 12.08 -5.37 -12.14
C ALA A 169 13.41 -5.48 -11.37
N SER A 170 13.45 -6.29 -10.31
CA SER A 170 14.62 -6.39 -9.42
C SER A 170 15.69 -7.37 -9.90
N SER A 171 15.38 -8.32 -10.78
CA SER A 171 16.34 -9.35 -11.22
C SER A 171 16.51 -9.47 -12.73
N LEU A 172 15.67 -8.85 -13.56
CA LEU A 172 15.70 -9.05 -15.03
C LEU A 172 15.81 -7.76 -15.83
N ASP A 173 15.43 -6.62 -15.24
CA ASP A 173 15.50 -5.33 -15.91
C ASP A 173 16.97 -4.95 -16.24
N PRO A 174 17.35 -4.78 -17.52
CA PRO A 174 18.73 -4.51 -17.90
C PRO A 174 19.31 -3.22 -17.29
N ASP A 175 18.48 -2.18 -17.09
CA ASP A 175 18.93 -0.91 -16.53
C ASP A 175 19.18 -1.04 -15.02
N VAL A 176 18.44 -1.92 -14.34
CA VAL A 176 18.70 -2.29 -12.94
C VAL A 176 19.95 -3.16 -12.83
N LEU A 177 20.07 -4.19 -13.68
CA LEU A 177 21.23 -5.11 -13.69
C LEU A 177 22.55 -4.37 -13.96
N THR A 178 22.54 -3.37 -14.84
CA THR A 178 23.70 -2.54 -15.16
C THR A 178 23.87 -1.35 -14.21
N GLY A 179 22.95 -1.18 -13.26
CA GLY A 179 23.03 -0.13 -12.25
C GLY A 179 22.78 1.29 -12.75
N ALA A 180 22.13 1.43 -13.91
CA ALA A 180 21.70 2.71 -14.47
C ALA A 180 20.53 3.32 -13.68
N THR A 181 19.68 2.48 -13.09
CA THR A 181 18.55 2.94 -12.27
C THR A 181 18.17 1.95 -11.19
N VAL A 182 17.48 2.44 -10.16
CA VAL A 182 16.80 1.63 -9.14
C VAL A 182 15.28 1.92 -9.10
N ARG A 183 14.82 2.84 -9.95
CA ARG A 183 13.47 3.39 -9.93
C ARG A 183 12.36 2.36 -10.18
N PRO A 184 12.50 1.41 -11.14
CA PRO A 184 11.46 0.40 -11.35
C PRO A 184 11.15 -0.43 -10.10
N VAL A 185 12.19 -0.76 -9.32
CA VAL A 185 12.05 -1.47 -8.05
C VAL A 185 11.42 -0.57 -7.00
N ARG A 186 11.95 0.64 -6.83
CA ARG A 186 11.48 1.62 -5.85
C ARG A 186 9.98 1.94 -5.98
N LEU A 187 9.45 2.01 -7.20
CA LEU A 187 8.04 2.32 -7.47
C LEU A 187 7.07 1.22 -7.05
N LEU A 188 7.55 -0.01 -6.87
CA LEU A 188 6.74 -1.16 -6.48
C LEU A 188 6.74 -1.39 -4.96
N LEU A 189 7.59 -0.69 -4.21
CA LEU A 189 7.70 -0.88 -2.77
C LEU A 189 6.60 -0.14 -2.02
N ASP A 190 6.24 -0.68 -0.86
CA ASP A 190 5.43 0.03 0.13
C ASP A 190 6.14 1.34 0.60
N PRO A 191 5.41 2.47 0.79
CA PRO A 191 6.01 3.73 1.20
C PRO A 191 6.80 3.66 2.50
N ASP A 192 6.38 2.83 3.45
CA ASP A 192 7.05 2.69 4.75
C ASP A 192 8.43 2.02 4.60
N GLN A 193 8.67 1.28 3.51
CA GLN A 193 9.96 0.67 3.20
C GLN A 193 10.89 1.58 2.37
N LEU A 194 10.40 2.69 1.83
CA LEU A 194 11.19 3.56 0.94
C LEU A 194 12.41 4.17 1.63
N ALA A 195 12.29 4.58 2.89
CA ALA A 195 13.43 5.16 3.62
C ALA A 195 14.55 4.14 3.82
N GLN A 196 14.21 2.88 4.09
CA GLN A 196 15.20 1.79 4.19
C GLN A 196 15.82 1.47 2.83
N PHE A 197 15.01 1.42 1.78
CA PHE A 197 15.49 1.19 0.42
C PHE A 197 16.46 2.30 -0.03
N ASP A 198 16.07 3.57 0.14
CA ASP A 198 16.88 4.72 -0.25
C ASP A 198 18.21 4.73 0.53
N ARG A 199 18.19 4.42 1.83
CA ARG A 199 19.42 4.22 2.61
C ARG A 199 20.28 3.06 2.09
N SER A 200 19.66 1.95 1.69
CA SER A 200 20.38 0.81 1.10
C SER A 200 21.04 1.18 -0.24
N VAL A 201 20.45 2.11 -0.99
CA VAL A 201 21.01 2.63 -2.24
C VAL A 201 22.18 3.59 -1.99
N GLU A 202 22.02 4.50 -1.04
CA GLU A 202 23.00 5.56 -0.74
C GLU A 202 24.21 5.04 0.05
N THR A 203 23.97 4.21 1.07
CA THR A 203 25.00 3.66 1.96
C THR A 203 24.70 2.19 2.24
N PRO A 204 24.95 1.29 1.28
CA PRO A 204 24.75 -0.14 1.47
C PRO A 204 25.56 -0.67 2.66
N ALA A 205 25.00 -1.60 3.43
CA ALA A 205 25.67 -2.19 4.59
C ALA A 205 25.24 -3.64 4.85
N ASP A 206 26.15 -4.46 5.38
CA ASP A 206 25.90 -5.86 5.79
C ASP A 206 25.43 -5.91 7.25
N ASP A 207 24.32 -5.23 7.55
CA ASP A 207 23.73 -5.13 8.90
C ASP A 207 22.41 -5.89 9.04
N GLY A 208 22.11 -6.76 8.06
CA GLY A 208 20.86 -7.51 7.98
C GLY A 208 19.64 -6.68 7.56
N ARG A 209 19.83 -5.43 7.13
CA ARG A 209 18.74 -4.52 6.70
C ARG A 209 19.05 -3.71 5.45
N HIS A 210 20.31 -3.30 5.24
CA HIS A 210 20.66 -2.31 4.22
C HIS A 210 21.52 -2.87 3.07
N ALA A 211 21.51 -4.18 2.84
CA ALA A 211 22.19 -4.77 1.71
C ALA A 211 21.36 -4.56 0.43
N LEU A 212 21.76 -3.61 -0.44
CA LEU A 212 21.11 -3.36 -1.74
C LEU A 212 20.98 -4.63 -2.59
N ALA A 213 21.98 -5.50 -2.56
CA ALA A 213 22.00 -6.76 -3.30
C ALA A 213 20.90 -7.76 -2.88
N ALA A 214 20.27 -7.56 -1.71
CA ALA A 214 19.09 -8.32 -1.31
C ALA A 214 17.78 -7.72 -1.84
N TRP A 215 17.74 -6.41 -2.10
CA TRP A 215 16.59 -5.77 -2.76
C TRP A 215 16.55 -6.11 -4.25
N LEU A 216 17.69 -5.97 -4.94
CA LEU A 216 17.80 -6.14 -6.38
C LEU A 216 19.16 -6.70 -6.80
N VAL A 217 19.19 -7.32 -7.98
CA VAL A 217 20.42 -7.78 -8.61
C VAL A 217 21.02 -6.62 -9.39
N ARG A 218 22.26 -6.28 -9.06
CA ARG A 218 23.03 -5.24 -9.74
C ARG A 218 24.48 -5.64 -9.83
N PHE A 219 25.07 -5.39 -10.98
CA PHE A 219 26.50 -5.53 -11.23
C PHE A 219 27.15 -4.16 -11.41
N ASP A 220 28.47 -4.10 -11.23
CA ASP A 220 29.24 -2.89 -11.51
C ASP A 220 29.54 -2.78 -13.02
N PRO A 221 28.95 -1.82 -13.75
CA PRO A 221 29.11 -1.70 -15.20
C PRO A 221 30.54 -1.33 -15.61
N ARG A 222 31.39 -0.88 -14.67
CA ARG A 222 32.81 -0.63 -14.92
C ARG A 222 33.65 -1.91 -14.90
N GLN A 223 33.11 -2.99 -14.34
CA GLN A 223 33.79 -4.27 -14.18
C GLN A 223 33.24 -5.33 -15.11
N VAL A 224 31.91 -5.40 -15.27
CA VAL A 224 31.25 -6.43 -16.06
C VAL A 224 30.17 -5.86 -16.99
N ALA A 225 29.90 -6.60 -18.06
CA ALA A 225 28.78 -6.37 -18.97
C ALA A 225 28.00 -7.67 -19.16
N LEU A 226 26.70 -7.56 -19.45
CA LEU A 226 25.90 -8.70 -19.90
C LEU A 226 26.45 -9.21 -21.24
N ALA A 227 26.84 -10.47 -21.28
CA ALA A 227 27.29 -11.14 -22.49
C ALA A 227 26.09 -11.66 -23.31
N GLU A 228 24.99 -11.98 -22.63
CA GLU A 228 23.71 -12.40 -23.22
C GLU A 228 22.58 -11.77 -22.38
N PRO A 229 21.72 -10.91 -22.96
CA PRO A 229 20.57 -10.33 -22.26
C PRO A 229 19.53 -11.37 -21.80
N ALA A 230 19.46 -12.53 -22.47
CA ALA A 230 18.52 -13.61 -22.14
C ALA A 230 18.93 -14.36 -20.87
N VAL A 231 18.59 -13.80 -19.71
CA VAL A 231 18.76 -14.44 -18.38
C VAL A 231 17.97 -15.74 -18.29
N ARG A 232 18.56 -16.78 -17.71
CA ARG A 232 17.89 -18.06 -17.43
C ARG A 232 17.28 -18.05 -16.05
N VAL A 233 16.00 -18.42 -15.95
CA VAL A 233 15.21 -18.32 -14.72
C VAL A 233 14.39 -19.58 -14.51
N GLN A 234 14.40 -20.06 -13.27
CA GLN A 234 13.52 -21.11 -12.78
C GLN A 234 13.18 -20.80 -11.32
N GLY A 235 11.95 -21.09 -10.92
CA GLY A 235 11.54 -20.89 -9.55
C GLY A 235 10.08 -21.20 -9.33
N THR A 236 9.63 -20.95 -8.11
CA THR A 236 8.23 -21.11 -7.69
C THR A 236 7.75 -19.90 -6.92
N LEU A 237 6.46 -19.63 -7.07
CA LEU A 237 5.70 -18.73 -6.21
C LEU A 237 4.72 -19.57 -5.41
N ARG A 238 4.58 -19.27 -4.12
CA ARG A 238 3.60 -19.87 -3.21
C ARG A 238 2.86 -18.75 -2.51
N PHE A 239 1.59 -18.96 -2.22
CA PHE A 239 0.80 -18.00 -1.45
C PHE A 239 0.11 -18.70 -0.28
N GLU A 240 -0.05 -17.98 0.82
CA GLU A 240 -0.70 -18.47 2.03
C GLU A 240 -1.43 -17.30 2.71
N GLU A 241 -2.67 -17.53 3.14
CA GLU A 241 -3.38 -16.55 3.96
C GLU A 241 -2.99 -16.77 5.43
N THR A 242 -2.30 -15.80 6.01
CA THR A 242 -1.80 -15.85 7.39
C THR A 242 -2.70 -15.12 8.38
N GLY A 243 -3.65 -14.32 7.88
CA GLY A 243 -4.65 -13.64 8.70
C GLY A 243 -5.82 -13.06 7.88
N PRO A 244 -6.83 -12.48 8.56
CA PRO A 244 -8.04 -11.96 7.91
C PRO A 244 -7.83 -10.82 6.90
N ASP A 245 -6.67 -10.17 6.96
CA ASP A 245 -6.27 -9.07 6.07
C ASP A 245 -4.81 -9.21 5.60
N THR A 246 -4.25 -10.42 5.67
CA THR A 246 -2.83 -10.67 5.38
C THR A 246 -2.68 -11.88 4.47
N LEU A 247 -2.14 -11.63 3.28
CA LEU A 247 -1.78 -12.65 2.31
C LEU A 247 -0.26 -12.63 2.09
N ASP A 248 0.38 -13.73 2.42
CA ASP A 248 1.82 -13.89 2.23
C ASP A 248 2.09 -14.55 0.88
N VAL A 249 3.12 -14.08 0.18
CA VAL A 249 3.64 -14.71 -1.04
C VAL A 249 5.13 -14.98 -0.86
N THR A 250 5.54 -16.22 -1.06
CA THR A 250 6.95 -16.61 -1.02
C THR A 250 7.43 -16.92 -2.43
N ALA A 251 8.50 -16.27 -2.84
CA ALA A 251 9.18 -16.48 -4.11
C ALA A 251 10.53 -17.13 -3.89
N ASP A 252 10.77 -18.27 -4.53
CA ASP A 252 12.06 -18.97 -4.53
C ASP A 252 12.50 -19.13 -5.98
N HIS A 253 13.50 -18.35 -6.42
CA HIS A 253 13.93 -18.31 -7.82
C HIS A 253 15.45 -18.30 -7.95
N THR A 254 15.94 -19.06 -8.94
CA THR A 254 17.32 -19.04 -9.39
C THR A 254 17.42 -18.33 -10.73
N TYR A 255 18.34 -17.36 -10.81
CA TYR A 255 18.66 -16.56 -11.98
C TYR A 255 20.10 -16.84 -12.40
N THR A 256 20.33 -17.17 -13.67
CA THR A 256 21.67 -17.38 -14.22
C THR A 256 21.93 -16.39 -15.34
N TYR A 257 22.96 -15.56 -15.15
CA TYR A 257 23.41 -14.52 -16.05
C TYR A 257 24.67 -14.97 -16.77
N ALA A 258 24.84 -14.62 -18.04
CA ALA A 258 26.12 -14.70 -18.72
C ALA A 258 26.79 -13.32 -18.70
N LEU A 259 27.96 -13.24 -18.07
CA LEU A 259 28.67 -12.00 -17.83
C LEU A 259 30.05 -12.06 -18.49
N ARG A 260 30.54 -10.92 -18.96
CA ARG A 260 31.91 -10.76 -19.48
C ARG A 260 32.55 -9.52 -18.87
N PRO A 261 33.89 -9.39 -18.91
CA PRO A 261 34.54 -8.15 -18.51
C PRO A 261 33.98 -6.95 -19.28
N ALA A 262 33.80 -5.82 -18.60
CA ALA A 262 33.43 -4.57 -19.27
C ALA A 262 34.50 -4.22 -20.33
N ALA A 263 34.06 -3.93 -21.55
CA ALA A 263 34.98 -3.70 -22.67
C ALA A 263 35.88 -2.48 -22.39
N ARG A 264 37.20 -2.67 -22.56
CA ARG A 264 38.19 -1.59 -22.55
C ARG A 264 38.86 -1.53 -23.92
N GLY A 265 38.26 -0.77 -24.85
CA GLY A 265 38.80 -0.55 -26.19
C GLY A 265 38.38 -1.58 -27.25
N THR A 266 39.02 -1.53 -28.41
CA THR A 266 38.66 -2.28 -29.64
C THR A 266 39.34 -3.66 -29.72
N GLY A 267 39.45 -4.36 -28.58
CA GLY A 267 40.04 -5.70 -28.51
C GLY A 267 39.06 -6.83 -28.87
N PRO A 268 39.55 -8.08 -28.96
CA PRO A 268 38.68 -9.25 -29.09
C PRO A 268 37.71 -9.35 -27.91
N VAL A 269 36.50 -9.85 -28.18
CA VAL A 269 35.47 -10.05 -27.15
C VAL A 269 35.99 -11.07 -26.14
N ALA A 270 36.08 -10.68 -24.88
CA ALA A 270 36.50 -11.56 -23.80
C ALA A 270 35.46 -12.68 -23.56
N ALA A 271 35.95 -13.85 -23.14
CA ALA A 271 35.11 -14.99 -22.80
C ALA A 271 34.09 -14.62 -21.71
N ALA A 272 32.88 -15.14 -21.85
CA ALA A 272 31.84 -15.00 -20.83
C ALA A 272 31.99 -16.05 -19.74
N SER A 273 31.35 -15.81 -18.60
CA SER A 273 31.19 -16.75 -17.48
C SER A 273 29.75 -16.70 -16.98
N LEU A 274 29.27 -17.81 -16.41
CA LEU A 274 27.97 -17.81 -15.75
C LEU A 274 28.10 -17.28 -14.32
N PHE A 275 27.11 -16.49 -13.92
CA PHE A 275 26.92 -16.05 -12.55
C PHE A 275 25.49 -16.38 -12.13
N THR A 276 25.35 -17.06 -11.00
CA THR A 276 24.08 -17.59 -10.51
C THR A 276 23.68 -16.89 -9.23
N VAL A 277 22.41 -16.54 -9.15
CA VAL A 277 21.78 -15.86 -8.01
C VAL A 277 20.53 -16.62 -7.63
N HIS A 278 20.51 -17.25 -6.47
CA HIS A 278 19.31 -17.81 -5.84
C HIS A 278 18.74 -16.77 -4.88
N ARG A 279 17.44 -16.48 -5.01
CA ARG A 279 16.73 -15.52 -4.17
C ARG A 279 15.48 -16.15 -3.60
N ALA A 280 15.37 -16.12 -2.28
CA ALA A 280 14.15 -16.38 -1.53
C ALA A 280 13.62 -15.05 -0.98
N VAL A 281 12.44 -14.63 -1.44
CA VAL A 281 11.79 -13.36 -1.04
C VAL A 281 10.42 -13.67 -0.47
N HIS A 282 10.13 -13.11 0.70
CA HIS A 282 8.84 -13.22 1.35
C HIS A 282 8.14 -11.87 1.32
N PHE A 283 7.01 -11.83 0.64
CA PHE A 283 6.14 -10.67 0.52
C PHE A 283 4.95 -10.81 1.47
N ARG A 284 4.50 -9.68 1.98
CA ARG A 284 3.20 -9.53 2.64
C ARG A 284 2.34 -8.60 1.79
N PHE A 285 1.05 -8.90 1.75
CA PHE A 285 0.06 -8.06 1.09
C PHE A 285 -1.16 -7.92 1.98
N ASP A 286 -1.50 -6.67 2.29
CA ASP A 286 -2.83 -6.31 2.78
C ASP A 286 -3.73 -5.82 1.64
N ARG A 287 -4.95 -5.35 1.97
CA ARG A 287 -5.87 -4.84 0.94
C ARG A 287 -5.43 -3.50 0.34
N GLU A 288 -4.71 -2.68 1.09
CA GLU A 288 -4.16 -1.42 0.58
C GLU A 288 -3.05 -1.69 -0.44
N ASP A 289 -2.11 -2.58 -0.13
CA ASP A 289 -1.05 -3.02 -1.04
C ASP A 289 -1.60 -3.48 -2.39
N LEU A 290 -2.63 -4.33 -2.36
CA LEU A 290 -3.27 -4.84 -3.57
C LEU A 290 -3.96 -3.74 -4.38
N ARG A 291 -4.56 -2.74 -3.72
CA ARG A 291 -5.21 -1.59 -4.38
C ARG A 291 -4.20 -0.60 -4.94
N ALA A 292 -3.15 -0.31 -4.17
CA ALA A 292 -2.08 0.62 -4.51
C ALA A 292 -1.04 -0.01 -5.47
N HIS A 293 -1.11 -1.32 -5.67
CA HIS A 293 -0.21 -2.12 -6.49
C HIS A 293 1.24 -2.07 -5.99
N ARG A 294 1.42 -2.33 -4.70
CA ARG A 294 2.70 -2.27 -3.98
C ARG A 294 3.02 -3.59 -3.30
N ALA A 295 4.30 -3.77 -2.98
CA ALA A 295 4.85 -4.94 -2.33
C ALA A 295 5.54 -4.53 -1.02
N GLU A 296 5.07 -5.09 0.09
CA GLU A 296 5.82 -5.14 1.35
C GLU A 296 6.72 -6.38 1.32
N LEU A 297 8.03 -6.20 1.52
CA LEU A 297 8.97 -7.32 1.64
C LEU A 297 9.38 -7.54 3.08
N LEU A 298 9.07 -8.71 3.64
CA LEU A 298 9.43 -9.06 5.02
C LEU A 298 10.87 -9.56 5.11
N SER A 299 11.26 -10.44 4.19
CA SER A 299 12.62 -10.99 4.15
C SER A 299 13.12 -11.23 2.73
N SER A 300 14.43 -11.11 2.55
CA SER A 300 15.11 -11.48 1.32
C SER A 300 16.45 -12.14 1.61
N THR A 301 16.58 -13.40 1.21
CA THR A 301 17.84 -14.14 1.23
C THR A 301 18.37 -14.25 -0.19
N THR A 302 19.63 -13.89 -0.39
CA THR A 302 20.31 -13.95 -1.69
C THR A 302 21.58 -14.77 -1.57
N GLU A 303 21.67 -15.87 -2.31
CA GLU A 303 22.88 -16.66 -2.46
C GLU A 303 23.45 -16.46 -3.87
N ALA A 304 24.66 -15.94 -3.99
CA ALA A 304 25.19 -15.51 -5.28
C ALA A 304 26.66 -15.88 -5.48
N GLY A 305 27.00 -16.33 -6.69
CA GLY A 305 28.37 -16.56 -7.12
C GLY A 305 28.47 -17.05 -8.57
N PRO A 306 29.68 -17.20 -9.13
CA PRO A 306 30.97 -17.19 -8.43
C PRO A 306 31.42 -15.79 -7.95
N GLN A 307 31.73 -15.61 -6.66
CA GLN A 307 32.32 -14.37 -6.12
C GLN A 307 33.19 -14.66 -4.89
N ALA A 308 34.16 -13.79 -4.60
CA ALA A 308 35.02 -13.94 -3.42
C ALA A 308 34.28 -13.61 -2.12
N CYS A 309 34.66 -14.26 -1.01
CA CYS A 309 33.97 -14.09 0.27
C CYS A 309 34.40 -12.85 1.07
N ASP A 310 35.59 -12.33 0.79
CA ASP A 310 36.20 -11.16 1.43
C ASP A 310 35.84 -9.83 0.75
N THR A 311 35.07 -9.88 -0.34
CA THR A 311 34.66 -8.71 -1.10
C THR A 311 33.33 -8.15 -0.60
N ASP A 312 33.25 -6.83 -0.45
CA ASP A 312 31.98 -6.15 -0.18
C ASP A 312 31.06 -6.22 -1.40
N THR A 313 29.93 -6.91 -1.22
CA THR A 313 28.90 -7.15 -2.22
C THR A 313 27.55 -6.54 -1.83
N THR A 314 27.51 -5.73 -0.77
CA THR A 314 26.27 -5.16 -0.22
C THR A 314 25.58 -4.22 -1.22
N GLY A 315 26.34 -3.38 -1.93
CA GLY A 315 25.84 -2.44 -2.93
C GLY A 315 25.71 -3.01 -4.35
N SER A 316 26.61 -3.89 -4.75
CA SER A 316 26.62 -4.52 -6.08
C SER A 316 27.33 -5.86 -6.00
N LEU A 317 26.82 -6.86 -6.71
CA LEU A 317 27.46 -8.17 -6.81
C LEU A 317 28.78 -8.04 -7.59
N LYS A 318 29.78 -8.84 -7.20
CA LYS A 318 31.14 -8.78 -7.75
C LYS A 318 31.54 -10.14 -8.34
N PRO A 319 31.12 -10.43 -9.59
CA PRO A 319 31.42 -11.69 -10.25
C PRO A 319 32.91 -11.96 -10.41
N LEU A 320 33.35 -13.17 -10.08
CA LEU A 320 34.61 -13.72 -10.59
C LEU A 320 34.34 -14.24 -12.02
N LEU A 321 35.17 -13.82 -12.96
CA LEU A 321 35.02 -14.13 -14.39
C LEU A 321 36.06 -15.16 -14.85
N ALA A 322 35.98 -15.56 -16.12
CA ALA A 322 36.77 -16.62 -16.73
C ALA A 322 38.25 -16.65 -16.28
N GLY A 323 38.68 -17.78 -15.71
CA GLY A 323 40.04 -18.03 -15.23
C GLY A 323 40.35 -17.46 -13.84
N ALA A 324 39.50 -16.60 -13.29
CA ALA A 324 39.66 -16.10 -11.92
C ALA A 324 39.41 -17.21 -10.89
N ARG A 325 40.04 -17.06 -9.73
CA ARG A 325 39.92 -17.97 -8.57
C ARG A 325 39.54 -17.15 -7.33
N ALA A 326 38.82 -17.75 -6.40
CA ALA A 326 38.72 -17.20 -5.05
C ALA A 326 39.96 -17.58 -4.23
N ALA A 327 40.30 -16.76 -3.25
CA ALA A 327 41.28 -17.16 -2.23
C ALA A 327 40.74 -18.38 -1.46
N GLU A 328 41.61 -19.32 -1.11
CA GLU A 328 41.20 -20.48 -0.33
C GLU A 328 40.75 -20.03 1.07
N ALA A 329 39.46 -20.23 1.37
CA ALA A 329 38.96 -20.08 2.72
C ALA A 329 39.43 -21.28 3.56
N GLY A 330 40.36 -21.03 4.49
CA GLY A 330 40.83 -22.05 5.44
C GLY A 330 39.67 -22.64 6.23
N GLY A 331 39.57 -23.97 6.27
CA GLY A 331 38.40 -24.69 6.79
C GLY A 331 37.25 -24.65 5.78
N GLY A 332 37.21 -25.64 4.88
CA GLY A 332 36.38 -25.59 3.67
C GLY A 332 34.92 -25.22 3.97
N PRO A 333 34.42 -24.07 3.46
CA PRO A 333 33.06 -23.65 3.73
C PRO A 333 32.06 -24.68 3.21
N ALA A 334 30.86 -24.70 3.81
CA ALA A 334 29.78 -25.58 3.40
C ALA A 334 29.54 -25.45 1.89
N VAL A 335 29.40 -26.58 1.21
CA VAL A 335 29.15 -26.61 -0.23
C VAL A 335 27.69 -26.24 -0.48
N THR A 336 27.51 -25.20 -1.28
CA THR A 336 26.23 -24.57 -1.57
C THR A 336 26.03 -24.56 -3.09
N ASP A 337 24.98 -25.25 -3.52
CA ASP A 337 24.51 -25.32 -4.91
C ASP A 337 23.29 -24.41 -5.13
N PRO A 338 23.40 -23.23 -5.75
CA PRO A 338 22.29 -22.28 -5.91
C PRO A 338 21.15 -22.77 -6.82
N TYR A 339 21.28 -23.94 -7.46
CA TYR A 339 20.21 -24.55 -8.24
C TYR A 339 19.33 -25.52 -7.43
N ALA A 340 19.71 -25.83 -6.18
CA ALA A 340 18.94 -26.70 -5.30
C ALA A 340 17.96 -25.87 -4.45
N THR A 341 16.69 -25.79 -4.89
CA THR A 341 15.62 -24.94 -4.32
C THR A 341 14.94 -25.48 -3.07
N ASP A 342 15.32 -26.67 -2.59
CA ASP A 342 14.56 -27.40 -1.55
C ASP A 342 15.34 -27.50 -0.24
N ARG A 343 16.23 -26.53 0.03
CA ARG A 343 17.14 -26.57 1.17
C ARG A 343 16.94 -25.39 2.13
N PRO A 344 17.26 -25.57 3.42
CA PRO A 344 17.42 -24.43 4.31
C PRO A 344 18.55 -23.52 3.82
N ALA A 345 18.41 -22.22 4.10
CA ALA A 345 19.43 -21.22 3.79
C ALA A 345 20.79 -21.61 4.38
N ALA A 346 21.86 -21.29 3.65
CA ALA A 346 23.20 -21.62 4.11
C ALA A 346 23.47 -21.04 5.52
N PRO A 347 24.05 -21.81 6.45
CA PRO A 347 24.27 -21.37 7.83
C PRO A 347 25.37 -20.30 7.95
N SER A 348 26.12 -20.04 6.88
CA SER A 348 27.22 -19.08 6.83
C SER A 348 27.01 -18.04 5.73
N LEU A 349 27.46 -16.80 5.98
CA LEU A 349 27.41 -15.68 5.01
C LEU A 349 28.44 -15.83 3.86
N CYS A 350 29.20 -16.92 3.86
CA CYS A 350 30.11 -17.36 2.82
C CYS A 350 30.03 -18.88 2.69
N GLY A 351 29.86 -19.38 1.47
CA GLY A 351 29.78 -20.80 1.11
C GLY A 351 30.73 -21.15 -0.03
N ALA A 352 31.11 -22.42 -0.15
CA ALA A 352 31.78 -22.92 -1.36
C ALA A 352 30.73 -23.16 -2.45
N LEU A 353 30.91 -22.57 -3.63
CA LEU A 353 30.07 -22.88 -4.79
C LEU A 353 30.27 -24.35 -5.18
N ALA A 354 29.16 -25.09 -5.28
CA ALA A 354 29.20 -26.47 -5.71
C ALA A 354 29.80 -26.60 -7.12
N PRO A 355 30.78 -27.50 -7.36
CA PRO A 355 31.36 -27.69 -8.70
C PRO A 355 30.33 -28.02 -9.77
N ARG A 356 29.28 -28.78 -9.42
CA ARG A 356 28.16 -29.12 -10.32
C ARG A 356 27.29 -27.92 -10.73
N ALA A 357 27.37 -26.80 -10.01
CA ALA A 357 26.70 -25.56 -10.38
C ALA A 357 27.44 -24.80 -11.49
N GLN A 358 28.69 -25.18 -11.78
CA GLN A 358 29.48 -24.58 -12.86
C GLN A 358 29.32 -25.39 -14.16
N PRO A 359 29.48 -24.75 -15.34
CA PRO A 359 29.44 -25.46 -16.61
C PRO A 359 30.48 -26.57 -16.68
N SER A 360 30.07 -27.75 -17.15
CA SER A 360 30.98 -28.88 -17.40
C SER A 360 31.66 -28.74 -18.77
N PHE A 361 32.97 -28.92 -18.86
CA PHE A 361 33.72 -28.79 -20.11
C PHE A 361 34.40 -30.08 -20.54
#